data_AF-A0A6J8CMA0-F1
#
_entry.id   AF-A0A6J8CMA0-F1
#
_cell.length_a   1.000
_cell.length_b   1.000
_cell.length_c   1.000
_cell.angle_alpha   90.00
_cell.angle_beta   90.00
_cell.angle_gamma   90.00
#
_symmetry.space_group_name_H-M   'P 1'
#
loop_
_entity.id
_entity.type
_entity.pdbx_description
1 polymer ?
#
loop_
_entity_poly.entity_id
_entity_poly.type
_entity_poly.pdbx_seq_one_letter_code
_entity_poly.pdbx_strand_id
1 'polypeptide(L)'
;MPGHARAAIVSMKERKRIYDMRKNSSMAEQYLLHDPDDVSEYMSVQWFVDNAVNPCIESTYTFIDHLITEVKAMHDGIQNLEIFSFGGDETAKGAWERSPKCREFIATSIGIDSVSDLKEHFARRVGNIASRKGLDISAWEDGLMHGKTPFNLTHLVPNGRYTFLVISFMNFYTIVHVLK
;
A
#
# COMPACT_ATOMS: atom_id res chain seq x y z
N MET A 1 4.65 -2.25 0.31
CA MET A 1 3.55 -1.78 -0.57
C MET A 1 3.49 -0.24 -0.51
N PRO A 2 3.13 0.47 -1.60
CA PRO A 2 2.55 -0.08 -2.80
C PRO A 2 3.57 -0.70 -3.78
N GLY A 3 4.84 -0.29 -3.74
CA GLY A 3 5.95 -1.02 -4.36
C GLY A 3 6.23 -2.40 -3.73
N HIS A 4 7.16 -3.15 -4.32
CA HIS A 4 7.62 -4.46 -3.84
C HIS A 4 6.51 -5.51 -3.64
N ALA A 5 5.43 -5.42 -4.42
CA ALA A 5 4.23 -6.24 -4.23
C ALA A 5 3.99 -7.27 -5.34
N ARG A 6 4.98 -7.52 -6.21
CA ARG A 6 4.84 -8.39 -7.38
C ARG A 6 4.28 -9.77 -7.05
N ALA A 7 4.78 -10.42 -5.99
CA ALA A 7 4.31 -11.74 -5.58
C ALA A 7 2.80 -11.74 -5.26
N ALA A 8 2.33 -10.72 -4.54
CA ALA A 8 0.91 -10.57 -4.23
C ALA A 8 0.08 -10.30 -5.50
N ILE A 9 0.55 -9.40 -6.38
CA ILE A 9 -0.13 -9.05 -7.64
C ILE A 9 -0.29 -10.28 -8.54
N VAL A 10 0.79 -11.02 -8.77
CA VAL A 10 0.77 -12.25 -9.59
C VAL A 10 -0.14 -13.31 -8.97
N SER A 11 -0.10 -13.48 -7.65
CA SER A 11 -0.97 -14.43 -6.96
C SER A 11 -2.45 -14.05 -7.09
N MET A 12 -2.79 -12.76 -6.99
CA MET A 12 -4.17 -12.29 -7.12
C MET A 12 -4.67 -12.30 -8.56
N LYS A 13 -3.79 -12.13 -9.55
CA LYS A 13 -4.09 -12.39 -10.97
C LYS A 13 -4.53 -13.85 -11.18
N GLU A 14 -3.78 -14.80 -10.61
CA GLU A 14 -4.12 -16.22 -10.72
C GLU A 14 -5.40 -16.57 -9.95
N ARG A 15 -5.58 -15.99 -8.75
CA ARG A 15 -6.85 -16.11 -7.99
C ARG A 15 -8.03 -15.68 -8.87
N LYS A 16 -7.95 -14.50 -9.49
CA LYS A 16 -8.99 -13.99 -10.39
C LYS A 16 -9.29 -14.99 -11.50
N ARG A 17 -8.25 -15.48 -12.21
CA ARG A 17 -8.39 -16.46 -13.28
C ARG A 17 -9.13 -17.72 -12.84
N ILE A 18 -8.82 -18.24 -11.65
CA ILE A 18 -9.48 -19.43 -11.08
C ILE A 18 -10.98 -19.18 -10.83
N TYR A 19 -11.35 -18.03 -10.28
CA TYR A 19 -12.77 -17.72 -10.01
C TYR A 19 -13.55 -17.34 -11.26
N ASP A 20 -12.92 -16.72 -12.26
CA ASP A 20 -13.53 -16.47 -13.57
C ASP A 20 -13.90 -17.80 -14.26
N MET A 21 -13.02 -18.81 -14.22
CA MET A 21 -13.33 -20.16 -14.72
C MET A 21 -14.51 -20.82 -13.98
N ARG A 22 -14.72 -20.47 -12.72
CA ARG A 22 -15.85 -20.92 -11.89
C ARG A 22 -17.10 -20.04 -12.06
N LYS A 23 -17.08 -19.05 -12.95
CA LYS A 23 -18.16 -18.07 -13.17
C LYS A 23 -18.56 -17.33 -11.89
N ASN A 24 -17.59 -17.06 -11.01
CA ASN A 24 -17.82 -16.33 -9.76
C ASN A 24 -17.06 -14.99 -9.80
N SER A 25 -17.63 -14.02 -10.51
CA SER A 25 -17.01 -12.71 -10.73
C SER A 25 -16.77 -11.94 -9.44
N SER A 26 -17.68 -12.05 -8.46
CA SER A 26 -17.54 -11.38 -7.16
C SER A 26 -16.25 -11.81 -6.44
N MET A 27 -16.00 -13.13 -6.34
CA MET A 27 -14.77 -13.66 -5.74
C MET A 27 -13.52 -13.36 -6.57
N ALA A 28 -13.67 -13.25 -7.89
CA ALA A 28 -12.59 -12.96 -8.81
C ALA A 28 -12.07 -11.52 -8.66
N GLU A 29 -12.96 -10.57 -8.37
CA GLU A 29 -12.64 -9.14 -8.24
C GLU A 29 -12.27 -8.72 -6.81
N GLN A 30 -12.74 -9.46 -5.80
CA GLN A 30 -12.62 -9.11 -4.38
C GLN A 30 -11.23 -8.64 -3.93
N TYR A 31 -10.16 -9.27 -4.45
CA TYR A 31 -8.77 -9.01 -4.05
C TYR A 31 -7.87 -8.65 -5.23
N LEU A 32 -8.43 -8.08 -6.30
CA LEU A 32 -7.64 -7.60 -7.41
C LEU A 32 -6.69 -6.46 -6.96
N LEU A 33 -5.40 -6.57 -7.28
CA LEU A 33 -4.37 -5.61 -6.85
C LEU A 33 -3.80 -4.75 -8.00
N HIS A 34 -4.31 -4.92 -9.20
CA HIS A 34 -3.85 -4.19 -10.38
C HIS A 34 -5.05 -3.83 -11.25
N ASP A 35 -4.84 -2.86 -12.12
CA ASP A 35 -5.79 -2.53 -13.18
C ASP A 35 -5.34 -3.28 -14.45
N PRO A 36 -6.16 -4.19 -15.02
CA PRO A 36 -5.79 -4.96 -16.21
C PRO A 36 -5.53 -4.08 -17.44
N ASP A 37 -6.13 -2.89 -17.49
CA ASP A 37 -6.00 -1.93 -18.58
C ASP A 37 -4.92 -0.86 -18.31
N ASP A 38 -4.18 -1.01 -17.20
CA ASP A 38 -3.06 -0.14 -16.90
C ASP A 38 -1.87 -0.44 -17.80
N VAL A 39 -1.60 0.49 -18.71
CA VAL A 39 -0.46 0.44 -19.63
C VAL A 39 0.70 1.29 -19.12
N SER A 40 0.78 1.66 -17.85
CA SER A 40 1.89 2.46 -17.30
C SER A 40 3.26 1.84 -17.61
N GLU A 41 4.19 2.66 -18.11
CA GLU A 41 5.58 2.24 -18.36
C GLU A 41 6.43 2.69 -17.17
N TYR A 42 6.91 1.72 -16.39
CA TYR A 42 7.82 1.95 -15.29
C TYR A 42 8.73 0.74 -15.08
N MET A 43 9.81 0.96 -14.34
CA MET A 43 10.73 -0.10 -13.93
C MET A 43 11.13 0.12 -12.48
N SER A 44 10.97 -0.91 -11.65
CA SER A 44 11.42 -0.87 -10.26
C SER A 44 12.95 -0.94 -10.17
N VAL A 45 13.48 -0.64 -8.98
CA VAL A 45 14.92 -0.76 -8.67
C VAL A 45 15.45 -2.19 -8.92
N GLN A 46 14.58 -3.19 -8.81
CA GLN A 46 14.86 -4.61 -9.04
C GLN A 46 14.43 -5.11 -10.43
N TRP A 47 14.24 -4.20 -11.39
CA TRP A 47 13.95 -4.50 -12.80
C TRP A 47 12.60 -5.16 -13.07
N PHE A 48 11.60 -4.91 -12.22
CA PHE A 48 10.23 -5.35 -12.48
C PHE A 48 9.38 -4.22 -13.08
N VAL A 49 8.46 -4.59 -13.97
CA VAL A 49 7.53 -3.67 -14.66
C VAL A 49 6.08 -3.81 -14.17
N ASP A 50 5.85 -4.65 -13.16
CA ASP A 50 4.53 -5.08 -12.69
C ASP A 50 4.48 -5.29 -11.15
N ASN A 51 5.28 -4.53 -10.39
CA ASN A 51 5.46 -4.74 -8.95
C ASN A 51 4.72 -3.75 -8.03
N ALA A 52 4.00 -2.77 -8.58
CA ALA A 52 3.25 -1.79 -7.80
C ALA A 52 1.75 -2.13 -7.74
N VAL A 53 1.19 -2.26 -6.54
CA VAL A 53 -0.28 -2.41 -6.40
C VAL A 53 -0.97 -1.12 -6.84
N ASN A 54 -2.17 -1.21 -7.39
CA ASN A 54 -2.93 -0.05 -7.81
C ASN A 54 -3.64 0.59 -6.58
N PRO A 55 -3.33 1.84 -6.20
CA PRO A 55 -3.90 2.50 -5.02
C PRO A 55 -5.30 3.08 -5.26
N CYS A 56 -5.81 3.03 -6.49
CA CYS A 56 -7.04 3.69 -6.93
C CYS A 56 -8.24 2.75 -6.96
N ILE A 57 -8.07 1.49 -6.56
CA ILE A 57 -9.13 0.46 -6.58
C ILE A 57 -9.43 -0.05 -5.17
N GLU A 58 -10.72 -0.20 -4.87
CA GLU A 58 -11.17 -0.63 -3.54
C GLU A 58 -10.77 -2.07 -3.19
N SER A 59 -10.62 -2.95 -4.18
CA SER A 59 -10.14 -4.32 -3.98
C SER A 59 -8.74 -4.40 -3.37
N THR A 60 -7.88 -3.40 -3.63
CA THR A 60 -6.58 -3.27 -2.97
C THR A 60 -6.74 -3.11 -1.46
N TYR A 61 -7.66 -2.25 -1.03
CA TYR A 61 -7.92 -2.01 0.39
C TYR A 61 -8.68 -3.15 1.06
N THR A 62 -9.57 -3.84 0.33
CA THR A 62 -10.21 -5.07 0.78
C THR A 62 -9.18 -6.18 1.04
N PHE A 63 -8.18 -6.33 0.17
CA PHE A 63 -7.06 -7.26 0.38
C PHE A 63 -6.22 -6.88 1.61
N ILE A 64 -5.87 -5.60 1.76
CA ILE A 64 -5.06 -5.12 2.89
C ILE A 64 -5.83 -5.27 4.22
N ASP A 65 -7.13 -4.98 4.25
CA ASP A 65 -7.97 -5.17 5.44
C ASP A 65 -8.01 -6.64 5.86
N HIS A 66 -8.21 -7.56 4.91
CA HIS A 66 -8.17 -9.00 5.18
C HIS A 66 -6.78 -9.43 5.66
N LEU A 67 -5.71 -9.03 4.98
CA LEU A 67 -4.32 -9.35 5.37
C LEU A 67 -4.02 -8.93 6.81
N ILE A 68 -4.32 -7.68 7.18
CA ILE A 68 -4.08 -7.20 8.54
C ILE A 68 -4.93 -7.97 9.55
N THR A 69 -6.18 -8.30 9.21
CA THR A 69 -7.07 -9.08 10.08
C THR A 69 -6.49 -10.44 10.39
N GLU A 70 -6.08 -11.19 9.36
CA GLU A 70 -5.53 -12.54 9.53
C GLU A 70 -4.18 -12.51 10.27
N VAL A 71 -3.29 -11.58 9.95
CA VAL A 71 -2.01 -11.44 10.66
C VAL A 71 -2.22 -11.06 12.13
N LYS A 72 -3.14 -10.14 12.41
CA LYS A 72 -3.50 -9.79 13.79
C LYS A 72 -4.06 -11.00 14.54
N ALA A 73 -4.90 -11.81 13.91
CA ALA A 73 -5.47 -13.03 14.51
C ALA A 73 -4.39 -14.06 14.84
N MET A 74 -3.34 -14.20 14.02
CA MET A 74 -2.20 -15.09 14.32
C MET A 74 -1.40 -14.65 15.56
N HIS A 75 -1.40 -13.36 15.86
CA HIS A 75 -0.68 -12.78 17.01
C HIS A 75 -1.51 -12.76 18.30
N ASP A 76 -2.84 -12.87 18.19
CA ASP A 76 -3.77 -12.74 19.30
C ASP A 76 -3.56 -13.83 20.36
N GLY A 77 -3.50 -13.43 21.63
CA GLY A 77 -3.29 -14.34 22.76
C GLY A 77 -1.86 -14.88 22.93
N ILE A 78 -0.92 -14.54 22.05
CA ILE A 78 0.50 -14.92 22.15
C ILE A 78 1.37 -13.68 22.35
N GLN A 79 1.43 -12.83 21.33
CA GLN A 79 2.12 -11.54 21.36
C GLN A 79 1.35 -10.60 20.46
N ASN A 80 0.47 -9.81 21.07
CA ASN A 80 -0.43 -8.92 20.36
C ASN A 80 0.34 -8.03 19.36
N LEU A 81 -0.16 -8.00 18.13
CA LEU A 81 0.34 -7.08 17.13
C LEU A 81 -0.05 -5.65 17.54
N GLU A 82 0.94 -4.77 17.69
CA GLU A 82 0.72 -3.36 18.02
C GLU A 82 0.96 -2.44 16.81
N ILE A 83 1.97 -2.77 16.00
CA ILE A 83 2.41 -1.95 14.87
C ILE A 83 2.33 -2.79 13.59
N PHE A 84 1.67 -2.26 12.56
CA PHE A 84 1.68 -2.82 11.22
C PHE A 84 2.64 -2.03 10.32
N SER A 85 3.70 -2.68 9.84
CA SER A 85 4.58 -2.08 8.83
C SER A 85 4.05 -2.34 7.43
N PHE A 86 3.75 -1.28 6.67
CA PHE A 86 3.28 -1.42 5.28
C PHE A 86 4.41 -1.33 4.23
N GLY A 87 5.64 -1.05 4.67
CA GLY A 87 6.77 -0.81 3.78
C GLY A 87 6.75 0.61 3.21
N GLY A 88 6.18 0.83 2.03
CA GLY A 88 6.11 2.15 1.38
C GLY A 88 7.28 2.49 0.45
N ASP A 89 8.31 1.65 0.43
CA ASP A 89 9.57 1.92 -0.25
C ASP A 89 9.52 1.78 -1.77
N GLU A 90 10.37 2.57 -2.43
CA GLU A 90 10.84 2.40 -3.82
C GLU A 90 9.72 2.15 -4.83
N THR A 91 8.58 2.83 -4.65
CA THR A 91 7.54 2.79 -5.66
C THR A 91 8.04 3.49 -6.92
N ALA A 92 8.12 2.73 -8.01
CA ALA A 92 8.74 3.18 -9.25
C ALA A 92 8.05 4.42 -9.80
N LYS A 93 8.86 5.38 -10.25
CA LYS A 93 8.37 6.52 -11.03
C LYS A 93 7.74 6.01 -12.33
N GLY A 94 6.58 6.55 -12.70
CA GLY A 94 5.79 6.07 -13.84
C GLY A 94 4.65 5.12 -13.46
N ALA A 95 4.64 4.57 -12.23
CA ALA A 95 3.56 3.72 -11.79
C ALA A 95 2.21 4.47 -11.83
N TRP A 96 1.19 3.79 -12.37
CA TRP A 96 -0.21 4.24 -12.45
C TRP A 96 -0.50 5.44 -13.36
N GLU A 97 0.51 6.05 -13.98
CA GLU A 97 0.35 7.22 -14.87
C GLU A 97 -0.62 6.99 -16.03
N ARG A 98 -0.74 5.73 -16.48
CA ARG A 98 -1.66 5.34 -17.56
C ARG A 98 -2.70 4.31 -17.13
N SER A 99 -3.02 4.21 -15.83
CA SER A 99 -4.17 3.43 -15.35
C SER A 99 -5.48 4.20 -15.59
N PRO A 100 -6.43 3.66 -16.38
CA PRO A 100 -7.76 4.25 -16.50
C PRO A 100 -8.47 4.41 -15.15
N LYS A 101 -8.34 3.42 -14.26
CA LYS A 101 -8.95 3.48 -12.92
C LYS A 101 -8.35 4.59 -12.06
N CYS A 102 -7.03 4.81 -12.12
CA CYS A 102 -6.43 5.93 -11.41
C CYS A 102 -6.82 7.28 -12.01
N ARG A 103 -6.95 7.38 -13.34
CA ARG A 103 -7.44 8.60 -13.99
C ARG A 103 -8.86 8.96 -13.53
N GLU A 104 -9.76 7.99 -13.52
CA GLU A 104 -11.14 8.18 -13.05
C GLU A 104 -11.17 8.54 -11.56
N PHE A 105 -10.38 7.84 -10.75
CA PHE A 105 -10.27 8.10 -9.33
C PHE A 105 -9.79 9.52 -9.02
N ILE A 106 -8.74 9.99 -9.70
CA ILE A 106 -8.24 11.37 -9.56
C ILE A 106 -9.32 12.38 -9.98
N ALA A 107 -10.00 12.15 -11.11
CA ALA A 107 -11.03 13.06 -11.60
C ALA A 107 -12.25 13.21 -10.67
N THR A 108 -12.51 12.20 -9.82
CA THR A 108 -13.68 12.15 -8.94
C THR A 108 -13.36 12.41 -7.47
N SER A 109 -12.08 12.42 -7.10
CA SER A 109 -11.62 12.59 -5.72
C SER A 109 -11.41 14.06 -5.37
N ILE A 110 -11.75 14.43 -4.14
CA ILE A 110 -11.44 15.75 -3.59
C ILE A 110 -10.08 15.69 -2.89
N GLY A 111 -9.18 16.62 -3.23
CA GLY A 111 -7.84 16.72 -2.61
C GLY A 111 -6.82 15.72 -3.14
N ILE A 112 -7.05 15.18 -4.35
CA ILE A 112 -6.11 14.35 -5.09
C ILE A 112 -6.06 14.93 -6.50
N ASP A 113 -5.00 15.64 -6.83
CA ASP A 113 -4.92 16.41 -8.08
C ASP A 113 -4.13 15.64 -9.16
N SER A 114 -3.29 14.70 -8.74
CA SER A 114 -2.32 14.05 -9.61
C SER A 114 -1.90 12.67 -9.13
N VAL A 115 -1.19 11.94 -10.01
CA VAL A 115 -0.63 10.62 -9.72
C VAL A 115 0.38 10.67 -8.56
N SER A 116 1.10 11.78 -8.37
CA SER A 116 2.04 11.93 -7.24
C SER A 116 1.35 11.94 -5.88
N ASP A 117 0.05 12.26 -5.82
CA ASP A 117 -0.72 12.28 -4.58
C ASP A 117 -1.21 10.88 -4.17
N LEU A 118 -1.16 9.91 -5.09
CA LEU A 118 -1.66 8.56 -4.85
C LEU A 118 -0.85 7.80 -3.80
N LYS A 119 0.45 8.11 -3.64
CA LYS A 119 1.28 7.52 -2.59
C LYS A 119 0.80 7.93 -1.20
N GLU A 120 0.49 9.22 -1.02
CA GLU A 120 -0.08 9.74 0.22
C GLU A 120 -1.50 9.19 0.45
N HIS A 121 -2.33 9.18 -0.59
CA HIS A 121 -3.66 8.56 -0.53
C HIS A 121 -3.59 7.12 -0.01
N PHE A 122 -2.70 6.32 -0.60
CA PHE A 122 -2.49 4.94 -0.20
C PHE A 122 -2.07 4.82 1.27
N ALA A 123 -1.07 5.59 1.70
CA ALA A 123 -0.59 5.59 3.08
C ALA A 123 -1.71 5.95 4.07
N ARG A 124 -2.53 6.96 3.75
CA ARG A 124 -3.70 7.36 4.56
C ARG A 124 -4.75 6.26 4.65
N ARG A 125 -5.05 5.59 3.54
CA ARG A 125 -6.02 4.48 3.52
C ARG A 125 -5.54 3.30 4.37
N VAL A 126 -4.26 2.92 4.26
CA VAL A 126 -3.66 1.85 5.08
C VAL A 126 -3.62 2.24 6.56
N GLY A 127 -3.23 3.48 6.87
CA GLY A 127 -3.25 4.02 8.23
C GLY A 127 -4.64 3.95 8.87
N ASN A 128 -5.68 4.33 8.13
CA ASN A 128 -7.06 4.24 8.59
C ASN A 128 -7.53 2.79 8.81
N ILE A 129 -7.13 1.85 7.95
CA ILE A 129 -7.42 0.42 8.13
C ILE A 129 -6.76 -0.11 9.41
N ALA A 130 -5.47 0.16 9.59
CA ALA A 130 -4.71 -0.25 10.76
C ALA A 130 -5.30 0.34 12.06
N SER A 131 -5.59 1.65 12.05
CA SER A 131 -6.16 2.36 13.21
C SER A 131 -7.52 1.79 13.64
N ARG A 132 -8.42 1.46 12.70
CA ARG A 132 -9.70 0.79 13.02
C ARG A 132 -9.52 -0.58 13.66
N LYS A 133 -8.38 -1.23 13.45
CA LYS A 133 -8.02 -2.52 14.05
C LYS A 133 -7.18 -2.36 15.32
N GLY A 134 -7.05 -1.13 15.84
CA GLY A 134 -6.27 -0.81 17.03
C GLY A 134 -4.77 -1.00 16.84
N LEU A 135 -4.27 -0.79 15.62
CA LEU A 135 -2.86 -0.89 15.27
C LEU A 135 -2.30 0.48 14.90
N ASP A 136 -1.07 0.72 15.29
CA ASP A 136 -0.23 1.81 14.79
C ASP A 136 0.40 1.40 13.45
N ILE A 137 0.95 2.35 12.70
CA ILE A 137 1.63 2.05 11.43
C ILE A 137 3.13 2.36 11.47
N SER A 138 3.88 1.63 10.66
CA SER A 138 5.24 1.99 10.31
C SER A 138 5.50 1.85 8.82
N ALA A 139 6.49 2.59 8.32
CA ALA A 139 6.92 2.55 6.93
C ALA A 139 8.39 2.93 6.81
N TRP A 140 8.99 2.60 5.67
CA TRP A 140 10.24 3.22 5.22
C TRP A 140 10.03 4.72 5.02
N GLU A 141 11.08 5.50 5.27
CA GLU A 141 11.06 6.97 5.21
C GLU A 141 10.40 7.49 3.94
N ASP A 142 10.85 7.06 2.76
CA ASP A 142 10.33 7.51 1.47
C ASP A 142 8.85 7.16 1.29
N GLY A 143 8.38 6.08 1.92
CA GLY A 143 7.00 5.63 2.00
C GLY A 143 6.02 6.66 2.54
N LEU A 144 6.54 7.63 3.28
CA LEU A 144 5.77 8.67 3.95
C LEU A 144 6.24 10.09 3.54
N MET A 145 6.81 10.21 2.34
CA MET A 145 7.29 11.48 1.78
C MET A 145 6.69 11.76 0.41
N HIS A 146 6.37 13.04 0.17
CA HIS A 146 6.20 13.64 -1.14
C HIS A 146 7.55 14.21 -1.60
N GLY A 147 8.32 13.41 -2.34
CA GLY A 147 9.68 13.77 -2.73
C GLY A 147 10.59 13.92 -1.49
N LYS A 148 10.91 15.16 -1.10
CA LYS A 148 11.71 15.46 0.11
C LYS A 148 10.88 16.00 1.29
N THR A 149 9.57 16.13 1.11
CA THR A 149 8.67 16.68 2.11
C THR A 149 7.88 15.55 2.77
N PRO A 150 7.95 15.37 4.10
CA PRO A 150 7.11 14.39 4.79
C PRO A 150 5.62 14.67 4.59
N PHE A 151 4.80 13.61 4.54
CA PHE A 151 3.35 13.74 4.55
C PHE A 151 2.85 14.41 5.84
N ASN A 152 1.64 14.96 5.80
CA ASN A 152 1.02 15.49 7.01
C ASN A 152 0.54 14.35 7.92
N LEU A 153 1.26 14.13 9.03
CA LEU A 153 1.10 12.96 9.90
C LEU A 153 -0.19 12.97 10.70
N THR A 154 -0.80 14.13 10.94
CA THR A 154 -2.12 14.21 11.60
C THR A 154 -3.23 13.56 10.77
N HIS A 155 -3.04 13.42 9.46
CA HIS A 155 -4.00 12.82 8.55
C HIS A 155 -3.76 11.31 8.31
N LEU A 156 -2.67 10.76 8.85
CA LEU A 156 -2.23 9.38 8.62
C LEU A 156 -2.60 8.43 9.76
N VAL A 157 -2.58 8.89 11.01
CA VAL A 157 -2.86 8.04 12.19
C VAL A 157 -3.70 8.81 13.21
N PRO A 158 -5.02 8.53 13.32
CA PRO A 158 -5.88 9.17 14.32
C PRO A 158 -5.42 8.96 15.77
N ASN A 159 -4.69 7.86 16.02
CA ASN A 159 -4.21 7.47 17.35
C ASN A 159 -2.79 7.99 17.69
N GLY A 160 -2.16 8.75 16.79
CA GLY A 160 -0.96 9.55 17.09
C GLY A 160 0.37 8.79 17.23
N ARG A 161 0.47 7.50 16.90
CA ARG A 161 1.73 6.75 16.97
C ARG A 161 2.12 6.20 15.60
N TYR A 162 3.31 6.57 15.14
CA TYR A 162 3.91 6.07 13.91
C TYR A 162 5.42 5.96 14.08
N THR A 163 6.01 5.03 13.34
CA THR A 163 7.44 4.77 13.36
C THR A 163 7.96 4.71 11.94
N PHE A 164 9.09 5.35 11.66
CA PHE A 164 9.75 5.24 10.36
C PHE A 164 11.01 4.39 10.47
N LEU A 165 11.29 3.65 9.40
CA LEU A 165 12.56 2.94 9.21
C LEU A 165 13.39 3.74 8.21
N VAL A 166 14.63 4.06 8.57
CA VAL A 166 15.59 4.78 7.71
C VAL A 166 16.71 3.81 7.35
N ILE A 167 17.08 3.75 6.06
CA ILE A 167 18.30 3.06 5.63
C ILE A 167 19.47 4.02 5.78
N SER A 168 20.20 3.92 6.90
CA SER A 168 21.51 4.57 6.99
C SER A 168 22.51 3.72 6.21
N PHE A 169 22.95 4.20 5.04
CA PHE A 169 24.01 3.56 4.25
C PHE A 169 25.41 3.65 4.89
N MET A 170 25.52 4.19 6.10
CA MET A 170 26.74 4.18 6.92
C MET A 170 26.40 3.75 8.35
N ASN A 171 26.97 2.61 8.75
CA ASN A 171 26.91 1.95 10.06
C ASN A 171 25.55 1.35 10.48
N PHE A 172 25.61 0.05 10.78
CA PHE A 172 24.54 -0.79 11.36
C PHE A 172 24.06 -0.24 12.71
N TYR A 173 23.17 0.75 12.70
CA TYR A 173 22.24 1.02 13.79
C TYR A 173 20.90 1.44 13.18
N THR A 174 19.90 0.58 13.26
CA THR A 174 18.50 0.93 13.00
C THR A 174 18.10 1.98 14.02
N ILE A 175 18.07 3.25 13.62
CA ILE A 175 17.55 4.32 14.47
C ILE A 175 16.02 4.32 14.29
N VAL A 176 15.33 3.69 15.23
CA VAL A 176 13.87 3.77 15.37
C VAL A 176 13.57 5.08 16.09
N HIS A 177 13.13 6.11 15.37
CA HIS A 177 12.55 7.31 16.01
C HIS A 177 11.06 7.09 16.21
N VAL A 178 10.68 6.83 17.47
CA VAL A 178 9.29 6.88 17.92
C VAL A 178 9.02 8.34 18.30
N LEU A 179 8.35 9.08 17.43
CA LEU A 179 7.83 10.41 17.78
C LEU A 179 6.49 10.19 18.50
N LYS A 180 6.44 10.56 19.79
CA LYS A 180 5.22 10.61 20.59
C LYS A 180 4.44 11.89 20.33
#